data_AF-A0A0G1TGY8-F1
#
_entry.id   AF-A0A0G1TGY8-F1
#
_cell.length_a   1.000
_cell.length_b   1.000
_cell.length_c   1.000
_cell.angle_alpha   90.00
_cell.angle_beta   90.00
_cell.angle_gamma   90.00
#
_symmetry.space_group_name_H-M   'P 1'
#
loop_
_entity.id
_entity.type
_entity.pdbx_description
1 polymer ?
#
loop_
_entity_poly.entity_id
_entity_poly.type
_entity_poly.pdbx_seq_one_letter_code
_entity_poly.pdbx_strand_id
1 'polypeptide(L)'
;AETVQLATHFLDNVVDANKYVSAVPELEEAAHKVRRIGLSVMGLSDMMYLTGVRYGSNRGLELASQIMEFIRYHSMASSIELARVRGPFPGITGSVYDPQKVTWINPKPLVAHRTDFHRPSIDWKKLLSELKKYGIRNGAQTTIAPTGSIATITGLEGYGCEPVFALSYTRNTREGAETEGKEWREMYYESELFSKRLVAHGLSKTVRNRIYEWVRENGGSCQKLKEVPKEIREVFVVSSDLTVEEHVRMQAVMQKWVDNSISKTINFPSTATADEVAKAYQLGWELGLKGMTVYVEGSREQVVLQKKAGPYETREQKQVTSEELCPECGTPMRKEEGCSTCPACAYSKCDK
;
A
#
# COMPACT_ATOMS: atom_id res chain seq x y z
N ALA A 1 -19.93 -5.42 2.31
CA ALA A 1 -20.12 -5.44 3.77
C ALA A 1 -19.62 -6.74 4.36
N GLU A 2 -20.11 -7.88 3.86
CA GLU A 2 -19.75 -9.24 4.32
C GLU A 2 -18.24 -9.49 4.41
N THR A 3 -17.47 -9.15 3.37
CA THR A 3 -16.00 -9.31 3.37
C THR A 3 -15.32 -8.52 4.48
N VAL A 4 -15.78 -7.28 4.74
CA VAL A 4 -15.23 -6.42 5.80
C VAL A 4 -15.56 -6.99 7.19
N GLN A 5 -16.78 -7.52 7.35
CA GLN A 5 -17.22 -8.17 8.58
C GLN A 5 -16.40 -9.42 8.88
N LEU A 6 -16.28 -10.31 7.89
CA LEU A 6 -15.50 -11.53 8.02
C LEU A 6 -14.03 -11.23 8.30
N ALA A 7 -13.43 -10.27 7.59
CA ALA A 7 -12.03 -9.90 7.81
C ALA A 7 -11.80 -9.27 9.19
N THR A 8 -12.72 -8.41 9.67
CA THR A 8 -12.64 -7.83 11.03
C THR A 8 -12.70 -8.92 12.09
N HIS A 9 -13.62 -9.87 11.93
CA HIS A 9 -13.76 -11.01 12.85
C HIS A 9 -12.54 -11.94 12.83
N PHE A 10 -12.04 -12.24 11.63
CA PHE A 10 -10.83 -13.03 11.46
C PHE A 10 -9.62 -12.37 12.15
N LEU A 11 -9.40 -11.08 11.92
CA LEU A 11 -8.30 -10.34 12.54
C LEU A 11 -8.44 -10.26 14.08
N ASP A 12 -9.66 -10.14 14.61
CA ASP A 12 -9.86 -10.21 16.08
C ASP A 12 -9.51 -11.59 16.64
N ASN A 13 -9.82 -12.68 15.93
CA ASN A 13 -9.43 -14.04 16.34
C ASN A 13 -7.92 -14.24 16.28
N VAL A 14 -7.22 -13.61 15.33
CA VAL A 14 -5.75 -13.69 15.22
C VAL A 14 -5.07 -13.14 16.47
N VAL A 15 -5.63 -12.11 17.12
CA VAL A 15 -5.09 -11.59 18.39
C VAL A 15 -5.03 -12.68 19.46
N ASP A 16 -6.04 -13.56 19.54
CA ASP A 16 -6.06 -14.64 20.53
C ASP A 16 -5.27 -15.88 20.08
N ALA A 17 -5.21 -16.14 18.77
CA ALA A 17 -4.53 -17.31 18.22
C ALA A 17 -3.02 -17.13 18.03
N ASN A 18 -2.52 -15.88 18.04
CA ASN A 18 -1.13 -15.58 17.77
C ASN A 18 -0.21 -16.17 18.86
N LYS A 19 0.93 -16.73 18.44
CA LYS A 19 1.97 -17.18 19.37
C LYS A 19 2.94 -16.04 19.61
N TYR A 20 2.77 -15.35 20.72
CA TYR A 20 3.66 -14.26 21.12
C TYR A 20 5.03 -14.78 21.57
N VAL A 21 6.06 -13.97 21.35
CA VAL A 21 7.44 -14.32 21.71
C VAL A 21 7.59 -14.24 23.22
N SER A 22 7.79 -15.37 23.89
CA SER A 22 7.85 -15.46 25.35
C SER A 22 8.96 -14.63 26.00
N ALA A 23 10.01 -14.29 25.24
CA ALA A 23 11.09 -13.42 25.70
C ALA A 23 10.68 -11.94 25.84
N VAL A 24 9.54 -11.54 25.27
CA VAL A 24 9.01 -10.16 25.32
C VAL A 24 7.49 -10.21 25.61
N PRO A 25 7.10 -10.53 26.86
CA PRO A 25 5.68 -10.69 27.24
C PRO A 25 4.84 -9.42 27.04
N GLU A 26 5.47 -8.25 27.00
CA GLU A 26 4.82 -6.96 26.76
C GLU A 26 4.10 -6.91 25.41
N LEU A 27 4.54 -7.71 24.42
CA LEU A 27 3.87 -7.83 23.12
C LEU A 27 2.46 -8.42 23.25
N GLU A 28 2.35 -9.49 24.04
CA GLU A 28 1.08 -10.16 24.30
C GLU A 28 0.16 -9.26 25.14
N GLU A 29 0.70 -8.66 26.21
CA GLU A 29 -0.05 -7.72 27.06
C GLU A 29 -0.62 -6.56 26.21
N ALA A 30 0.21 -5.91 25.40
CA ALA A 30 -0.22 -4.80 24.56
C ALA A 30 -1.28 -5.23 23.53
N ALA A 31 -1.09 -6.40 22.90
CA ALA A 31 -2.02 -6.93 21.92
C ALA A 31 -3.38 -7.26 22.55
N HIS A 32 -3.44 -7.94 23.70
CA HIS A 32 -4.70 -8.24 24.37
C HIS A 32 -5.37 -7.01 24.97
N LYS A 33 -4.58 -6.06 25.50
CA LYS A 33 -5.11 -4.84 26.13
C LYS A 33 -5.86 -3.95 25.15
N VAL A 34 -5.33 -3.76 23.94
CA VAL A 34 -5.90 -2.81 22.97
C VAL A 34 -6.58 -3.52 21.78
N ARG A 35 -6.20 -4.78 21.50
CA ARG A 35 -6.73 -5.57 20.39
C ARG A 35 -6.69 -4.84 19.06
N ARG A 36 -5.57 -4.16 18.78
CA ARG A 36 -5.36 -3.43 17.52
C ARG A 36 -5.33 -4.42 16.37
N ILE A 37 -6.12 -4.15 15.33
CA ILE A 37 -6.10 -4.89 14.08
C ILE A 37 -5.82 -3.93 12.92
N GLY A 38 -5.54 -4.50 11.75
CA GLY A 38 -5.15 -3.76 10.55
C GLY A 38 -5.86 -4.24 9.30
N LEU A 39 -7.15 -3.92 9.15
CA LEU A 39 -7.87 -4.18 7.91
C LEU A 39 -7.40 -3.21 6.82
N SER A 40 -6.96 -3.76 5.68
CA SER A 40 -6.38 -3.05 4.54
C SER A 40 -7.20 -3.26 3.26
N VAL A 41 -6.79 -2.57 2.19
CA VAL A 41 -7.24 -2.79 0.81
C VAL A 41 -6.05 -3.17 -0.08
N MET A 42 -6.33 -3.85 -1.18
CA MET A 42 -5.42 -4.06 -2.30
C MET A 42 -6.17 -3.96 -3.63
N GLY A 43 -5.48 -3.67 -4.73
CA GLY A 43 -6.09 -3.56 -6.05
C GLY A 43 -6.96 -2.31 -6.26
N LEU A 44 -6.65 -1.21 -5.56
CA LEU A 44 -7.42 0.04 -5.72
C LEU A 44 -7.34 0.57 -7.16
N SER A 45 -6.16 0.53 -7.77
CA SER A 45 -5.96 0.98 -9.15
C SER A 45 -6.53 0.02 -10.18
N ASP A 46 -6.47 -1.30 -9.94
CA ASP A 46 -7.16 -2.31 -10.75
C ASP A 46 -8.67 -2.05 -10.82
N MET A 47 -9.30 -1.80 -9.67
CA MET A 47 -10.72 -1.46 -9.61
C MET A 47 -11.02 -0.16 -10.35
N MET A 48 -10.13 0.84 -10.26
CA MET A 48 -10.24 2.09 -11.02
C MET A 48 -10.14 1.86 -12.53
N TYR A 49 -9.27 0.97 -13.00
CA TYR A 49 -9.22 0.55 -14.41
C TYR A 49 -10.52 -0.12 -14.85
N LEU A 50 -11.02 -1.07 -14.04
CA LEU A 50 -12.25 -1.81 -14.33
C LEU A 50 -13.49 -0.91 -14.37
N THR A 51 -13.53 0.12 -13.53
CA THR A 51 -14.67 1.06 -13.43
C THR A 51 -14.53 2.30 -14.32
N GLY A 52 -13.41 2.43 -15.05
CA GLY A 52 -13.17 3.59 -15.91
C GLY A 52 -12.96 4.90 -15.16
N VAL A 53 -12.45 4.84 -13.92
CA VAL A 53 -12.17 6.02 -13.08
C VAL A 53 -10.67 6.25 -13.02
N ARG A 54 -10.21 7.43 -13.45
CA ARG A 54 -8.79 7.78 -13.40
C ARG A 54 -8.31 7.96 -11.96
N TYR A 55 -7.26 7.24 -11.56
CA TYR A 55 -6.57 7.45 -10.28
C TYR A 55 -6.07 8.90 -10.17
N GLY A 56 -6.23 9.55 -9.00
CA GLY A 56 -5.81 10.94 -8.78
C GLY A 56 -6.77 12.02 -9.28
N SER A 57 -7.72 11.68 -10.16
CA SER A 57 -8.76 12.63 -10.60
C SER A 57 -9.74 12.98 -9.48
N ASN A 58 -10.51 14.06 -9.61
CA ASN A 58 -11.57 14.40 -8.64
C ASN A 58 -12.57 13.25 -8.39
N ARG A 59 -12.95 12.52 -9.45
CA ARG A 59 -13.83 11.34 -9.34
C ARG A 59 -13.11 10.16 -8.67
N GLY A 60 -11.80 10.00 -8.91
CA GLY A 60 -10.96 9.00 -8.24
C GLY A 60 -10.77 9.27 -6.75
N LEU A 61 -10.54 10.54 -6.38
CA LEU A 61 -10.48 11.00 -4.99
C LEU A 61 -11.79 10.71 -4.26
N GLU A 62 -12.91 11.02 -4.90
CA GLU A 62 -14.23 10.75 -4.35
C GLU A 62 -14.48 9.25 -4.16
N LEU A 63 -14.22 8.45 -5.19
CA LEU A 63 -14.39 6.99 -5.15
C LEU A 63 -13.55 6.35 -4.03
N ALA A 64 -12.27 6.70 -3.93
CA ALA A 64 -11.40 6.21 -2.87
C ALA A 64 -11.90 6.63 -1.46
N SER A 65 -12.41 7.85 -1.33
CA SER A 65 -13.01 8.32 -0.08
C SER A 65 -14.24 7.51 0.31
N GLN A 66 -15.17 7.28 -0.63
CA GLN A 66 -16.41 6.51 -0.38
C GLN A 66 -16.14 5.04 -0.05
N ILE A 67 -15.15 4.42 -0.71
CA ILE A 67 -14.72 3.04 -0.43
C ILE A 67 -14.18 2.95 1.00
N MET A 68 -13.27 3.85 1.37
CA MET A 68 -12.66 3.80 2.70
C MET A 68 -13.65 4.17 3.81
N GLU A 69 -14.59 5.09 3.56
CA GLU A 69 -15.71 5.35 4.49
C GLU A 69 -16.55 4.09 4.70
N PHE A 70 -16.89 3.38 3.62
CA PHE A 70 -17.69 2.16 3.69
C PHE A 70 -16.98 1.05 4.47
N ILE A 71 -15.68 0.87 4.23
CA ILE A 71 -14.85 -0.08 4.98
C ILE A 71 -14.80 0.33 6.46
N ARG A 72 -14.55 1.61 6.76
CA ARG A 72 -14.48 2.12 8.13
C ARG A 72 -15.77 1.90 8.90
N TYR A 73 -16.90 2.20 8.27
CA TYR A 73 -18.22 1.98 8.86
C TYR A 73 -18.43 0.51 9.21
N HIS A 74 -18.23 -0.39 8.24
CA HIS A 74 -18.47 -1.82 8.45
C HIS A 74 -17.45 -2.47 9.39
N SER A 75 -16.20 -2.01 9.42
CA SER A 75 -15.20 -2.51 10.38
C SER A 75 -15.57 -2.11 11.81
N MET A 76 -16.02 -0.86 12.01
CA MET A 76 -16.50 -0.41 13.32
C MET A 76 -17.77 -1.15 13.74
N ALA A 77 -18.76 -1.28 12.87
CA ALA A 77 -20.00 -2.00 13.16
C ALA A 77 -19.72 -3.46 13.57
N SER A 78 -18.81 -4.13 12.85
CA SER A 78 -18.41 -5.50 13.18
C SER A 78 -17.69 -5.57 14.53
N SER A 79 -16.80 -4.62 14.81
CA SER A 79 -16.08 -4.54 16.08
C SER A 79 -17.02 -4.24 17.27
N ILE A 80 -18.07 -3.45 17.08
CA ILE A 80 -19.13 -3.21 18.08
C ILE A 80 -19.93 -4.48 18.32
N GLU A 81 -20.29 -5.22 17.27
CA GLU A 81 -20.99 -6.50 17.41
C GLU A 81 -20.12 -7.55 18.15
N LEU A 82 -18.82 -7.57 17.87
CA LEU A 82 -17.90 -8.40 18.64
C LEU A 82 -17.80 -7.97 20.10
N ALA A 83 -17.88 -6.66 20.39
CA ALA A 83 -17.91 -6.18 21.77
C ALA A 83 -19.18 -6.63 22.50
N ARG A 84 -20.33 -6.67 21.81
CA ARG A 84 -21.59 -7.18 22.36
C ARG A 84 -21.48 -8.65 22.80
N VAL A 85 -20.73 -9.47 22.07
CA VAL A 85 -20.60 -10.92 22.32
C VAL A 85 -19.42 -11.25 23.24
N ARG A 86 -18.28 -10.55 23.09
CA ARG A 86 -16.99 -10.88 23.72
C ARG A 86 -16.50 -9.84 24.73
N GLY A 87 -17.24 -8.74 24.89
CA GLY A 87 -16.81 -7.55 25.61
C GLY A 87 -15.91 -6.62 24.77
N PRO A 88 -15.86 -5.31 25.10
CA PRO A 88 -14.95 -4.36 24.44
C PRO A 88 -13.47 -4.71 24.67
N PHE A 89 -12.55 -4.03 23.99
CA PHE A 89 -11.13 -4.19 24.32
C PHE A 89 -10.86 -3.79 25.79
N PRO A 90 -10.00 -4.52 26.53
CA PRO A 90 -9.79 -4.28 27.96
C PRO A 90 -9.38 -2.84 28.32
N GLY A 91 -8.58 -2.19 27.48
CA GLY A 91 -8.11 -0.81 27.67
C GLY A 91 -9.09 0.29 27.25
N ILE A 92 -10.40 0.01 27.11
CA ILE A 92 -11.37 0.96 26.55
C ILE A 92 -11.63 2.19 27.43
N THR A 93 -11.52 2.05 28.76
CA THR A 93 -11.73 3.14 29.71
C THR A 93 -10.76 4.30 29.46
N GLY A 94 -11.29 5.52 29.33
CA GLY A 94 -10.52 6.72 29.00
C GLY A 94 -10.13 6.87 27.53
N SER A 95 -10.44 5.89 26.67
CA SER A 95 -10.21 6.00 25.23
C SER A 95 -11.27 6.88 24.54
N VAL A 96 -11.05 7.20 23.26
CA VAL A 96 -12.06 7.91 22.44
C VAL A 96 -13.36 7.12 22.28
N TYR A 97 -13.33 5.81 22.52
CA TYR A 97 -14.46 4.89 22.40
C TYR A 97 -15.10 4.53 23.75
N ASP A 98 -14.66 5.11 24.86
CA ASP A 98 -15.20 4.84 26.19
C ASP A 98 -16.73 5.07 26.22
N PRO A 99 -17.56 4.04 26.45
CA PRO A 99 -19.02 4.19 26.49
C PRO A 99 -19.52 5.22 27.50
N GLN A 100 -18.80 5.44 28.60
CA GLN A 100 -19.16 6.43 29.62
C GLN A 100 -18.88 7.87 29.15
N LYS A 101 -17.93 8.04 28.23
CA LYS A 101 -17.50 9.35 27.71
C LYS A 101 -16.98 9.24 26.27
N VAL A 102 -17.86 8.88 25.34
CA VAL A 102 -17.48 8.75 23.93
C VAL A 102 -17.09 10.12 23.37
N THR A 103 -15.82 10.26 22.98
CA THR A 103 -15.28 11.47 22.33
C THR A 103 -14.96 11.27 20.85
N TRP A 104 -15.02 10.03 20.36
CA TRP A 104 -14.89 9.74 18.94
C TRP A 104 -16.00 10.41 18.14
N ILE A 105 -15.61 11.09 17.07
CA ILE A 105 -16.52 11.77 16.14
C ILE A 105 -16.33 11.20 14.74
N ASN A 106 -17.43 11.10 13.99
CA ASN A 106 -17.35 10.68 12.59
C ASN A 106 -16.53 11.69 11.78
N PRO A 107 -15.48 11.25 11.06
CA PRO A 107 -14.74 12.13 10.16
C PRO A 107 -15.65 12.74 9.08
N LYS A 108 -15.32 13.96 8.65
CA LYS A 108 -15.93 14.57 7.46
C LYS A 108 -15.05 14.25 6.25
N PRO A 109 -15.65 13.94 5.09
CA PRO A 109 -14.86 13.71 3.88
C PRO A 109 -14.12 14.99 3.45
N LEU A 110 -12.90 14.83 2.94
CA LEU A 110 -12.12 15.95 2.36
C LEU A 110 -12.67 16.43 1.02
N VAL A 111 -13.42 15.57 0.32
CA VAL A 111 -14.06 15.87 -0.96
C VAL A 111 -15.53 15.51 -0.88
N ALA A 112 -16.40 16.32 -1.48
CA ALA A 112 -17.83 16.06 -1.45
C ALA A 112 -18.16 14.74 -2.16
N HIS A 113 -18.92 13.86 -1.49
CA HIS A 113 -19.48 12.65 -2.11
C HIS A 113 -20.72 13.04 -2.91
N ARG A 114 -20.55 13.23 -4.22
CA ARG A 114 -21.58 13.68 -5.18
C ARG A 114 -22.06 12.55 -6.09
N THR A 115 -21.18 11.61 -6.39
CA THR A 115 -21.42 10.47 -7.27
C THR A 115 -22.08 9.35 -6.48
N ASP A 116 -23.25 8.91 -6.91
CA ASP A 116 -23.82 7.66 -6.43
C ASP A 116 -23.13 6.49 -7.16
N PHE A 117 -22.24 5.79 -6.47
CA PHE A 117 -21.63 4.56 -6.96
C PHE A 117 -22.50 3.31 -6.67
N HIS A 118 -23.78 3.52 -6.36
CA HIS A 118 -24.74 2.48 -5.95
C HIS A 118 -24.23 1.65 -4.76
N ARG A 119 -23.48 2.29 -3.86
CA ARG A 119 -23.03 1.64 -2.62
C ARG A 119 -24.21 1.55 -1.64
N PRO A 120 -24.30 0.48 -0.83
CA PRO A 120 -25.31 0.41 0.23
C PRO A 120 -25.19 1.60 1.20
N SER A 121 -26.34 2.07 1.70
CA SER A 121 -26.40 3.15 2.68
C SER A 121 -25.77 2.74 4.01
N ILE A 122 -25.12 3.69 4.67
CA ILE A 122 -24.55 3.54 6.01
C ILE A 122 -25.26 4.47 6.99
N ASP A 123 -25.37 4.06 8.27
CA ASP A 123 -26.05 4.84 9.30
C ASP A 123 -25.12 5.11 10.49
N TRP A 124 -24.39 6.22 10.38
CA TRP A 124 -23.49 6.69 11.43
C TRP A 124 -24.21 7.00 12.75
N LYS A 125 -25.50 7.37 12.73
CA LYS A 125 -26.25 7.65 13.96
C LYS A 125 -26.51 6.37 14.72
N LYS A 126 -26.96 5.32 14.03
CA LYS A 126 -27.13 3.99 14.61
C LYS A 126 -25.81 3.47 15.17
N LEU A 127 -24.73 3.54 14.39
CA LEU A 127 -23.41 3.07 14.82
C LEU A 127 -22.94 3.76 16.11
N LEU A 128 -23.09 5.08 16.20
CA LEU A 128 -22.75 5.84 17.41
C LEU A 128 -23.62 5.46 18.61
N SER A 129 -24.89 5.14 18.40
CA SER A 129 -25.79 4.65 19.45
C SER A 129 -25.34 3.28 19.97
N GLU A 130 -24.94 2.38 19.07
CA GLU A 130 -24.48 1.03 19.44
C GLU A 130 -23.11 1.08 20.11
N LEU A 131 -22.21 1.95 19.65
CA LEU A 131 -20.91 2.21 20.30
C LEU A 131 -21.09 2.65 21.76
N LYS A 132 -22.01 3.58 22.03
CA LYS A 132 -22.32 4.03 23.40
C LYS A 132 -22.91 2.94 24.28
N LYS A 133 -23.58 1.95 23.68
CA LYS A 133 -24.27 0.88 24.41
C LYS A 133 -23.35 -0.31 24.71
N TYR A 134 -22.52 -0.70 23.74
CA TYR A 134 -21.75 -1.96 23.80
C TYR A 134 -20.24 -1.75 23.85
N GLY A 135 -19.75 -0.54 23.56
CA GLY A 135 -18.34 -0.29 23.30
C GLY A 135 -17.89 -0.89 21.97
N ILE A 136 -16.58 -1.09 21.82
CA ILE A 136 -15.96 -1.62 20.61
C ILE A 136 -14.86 -2.63 20.97
N ARG A 137 -14.69 -3.68 20.16
CA ARG A 137 -13.79 -4.80 20.46
C ARG A 137 -12.33 -4.49 20.19
N ASN A 138 -12.05 -3.58 19.27
CA ASN A 138 -10.70 -3.28 18.79
C ASN A 138 -10.41 -1.79 19.02
N GLY A 139 -9.23 -1.46 19.56
CA GLY A 139 -8.81 -0.06 19.76
C GLY A 139 -8.38 0.64 18.47
N ALA A 140 -8.07 -0.13 17.42
CA ALA A 140 -7.89 0.34 16.05
C ALA A 140 -8.31 -0.76 15.07
N GLN A 141 -8.92 -0.41 13.94
CA GLN A 141 -9.50 -1.34 12.98
C GLN A 141 -8.77 -1.39 11.64
N THR A 142 -8.23 -0.27 11.19
CA THR A 142 -7.89 -0.06 9.77
C THR A 142 -6.44 0.40 9.61
N THR A 143 -5.74 -0.16 8.65
CA THR A 143 -4.40 0.26 8.25
C THR A 143 -4.21 -0.12 6.79
N ILE A 144 -3.58 0.72 5.98
CA ILE A 144 -3.23 0.32 4.61
C ILE A 144 -1.76 -0.06 4.60
N ALA A 145 -1.48 -1.36 4.66
CA ALA A 145 -0.12 -1.90 4.63
C ALA A 145 0.34 -2.20 3.19
N PRO A 146 1.66 -2.32 2.94
CA PRO A 146 2.16 -2.86 1.68
C PRO A 146 1.62 -4.27 1.44
N THR A 147 1.27 -4.57 0.20
CA THR A 147 0.70 -5.88 -0.17
C THR A 147 1.48 -6.59 -1.27
N GLY A 148 2.77 -6.26 -1.45
CA GLY A 148 3.60 -6.74 -2.57
C GLY A 148 3.45 -8.23 -2.87
N SER A 149 3.68 -9.10 -1.87
CA SER A 149 3.59 -10.55 -2.05
C SER A 149 2.16 -11.03 -2.30
N ILE A 150 1.18 -10.62 -1.48
CA ILE A 150 -0.21 -11.11 -1.58
C ILE A 150 -0.92 -10.60 -2.84
N ALA A 151 -0.59 -9.40 -3.31
CA ALA A 151 -1.08 -8.85 -4.57
C ALA A 151 -0.46 -9.59 -5.77
N THR A 152 0.84 -9.91 -5.71
CA THR A 152 1.49 -10.74 -6.73
C THR A 152 0.82 -12.10 -6.84
N ILE A 153 0.54 -12.76 -5.69
CA ILE A 153 -0.13 -14.07 -5.64
C ILE A 153 -1.54 -14.00 -6.23
N THR A 154 -2.25 -12.90 -6.03
CA THR A 154 -3.63 -12.71 -6.50
C THR A 154 -3.71 -12.14 -7.92
N GLY A 155 -2.59 -11.85 -8.57
CA GLY A 155 -2.53 -11.31 -9.92
C GLY A 155 -2.96 -9.84 -10.03
N LEU A 156 -2.94 -9.08 -8.93
CA LEU A 156 -3.26 -7.65 -8.93
C LEU A 156 -2.08 -6.83 -9.46
N GLU A 157 -2.37 -5.85 -10.31
CA GLU A 157 -1.41 -4.91 -10.90
C GLU A 157 -1.08 -3.77 -9.93
N GLY A 158 -2.07 -3.37 -9.11
CA GLY A 158 -2.00 -2.32 -8.11
C GLY A 158 -1.74 -2.85 -6.70
N TYR A 159 -0.54 -2.60 -6.19
CA TYR A 159 -0.15 -2.99 -4.84
C TYR A 159 -0.83 -2.11 -3.78
N GLY A 160 -1.75 -2.68 -3.00
CA GLY A 160 -2.39 -1.99 -1.88
C GLY A 160 -3.29 -0.87 -2.39
N CYS A 161 -2.99 0.35 -1.99
CA CYS A 161 -3.67 1.54 -2.51
C CYS A 161 -2.89 2.27 -3.60
N GLU A 162 -1.79 1.71 -4.11
CA GLU A 162 -0.92 2.35 -5.09
C GLU A 162 -1.56 2.43 -6.48
N PRO A 163 -1.20 3.44 -7.30
CA PRO A 163 -1.39 3.35 -8.74
C PRO A 163 -0.55 2.20 -9.31
N VAL A 164 -0.95 1.67 -10.47
CA VAL A 164 -0.14 0.67 -11.19
C VAL A 164 1.23 1.26 -11.49
N PHE A 165 2.29 0.48 -11.29
CA PHE A 165 3.66 0.95 -11.47
C PHE A 165 3.99 1.26 -12.94
N ALA A 166 3.67 0.33 -13.83
CA ALA A 166 3.87 0.39 -15.27
C ALA A 166 2.93 -0.60 -15.97
N LEU A 167 2.44 -0.28 -17.17
CA LEU A 167 1.59 -1.17 -17.98
C LEU A 167 2.40 -2.28 -18.66
N SER A 168 3.71 -2.08 -18.83
CA SER A 168 4.67 -3.11 -19.21
C SER A 168 6.02 -2.80 -18.58
N TYR A 169 6.65 -3.80 -17.97
CA TYR A 169 7.95 -3.67 -17.33
C TYR A 169 8.66 -5.01 -17.21
N THR A 170 9.94 -4.97 -16.90
CA THR A 170 10.73 -6.16 -16.53
C THR A 170 10.97 -6.21 -15.04
N ARG A 171 10.84 -7.42 -14.49
CA ARG A 171 11.10 -7.74 -13.09
C ARG A 171 12.25 -8.73 -13.02
N ASN A 172 13.28 -8.39 -12.27
CA ASN A 172 14.38 -9.30 -11.98
C ASN A 172 14.06 -10.05 -10.68
N THR A 173 14.08 -11.38 -10.73
CA THR A 173 13.93 -12.24 -9.55
C THR A 173 15.14 -13.15 -9.39
N ARG A 174 15.55 -13.43 -8.15
CA ARG A 174 16.55 -14.47 -7.88
C ARG A 174 15.95 -15.87 -7.97
N GLU A 175 14.67 -15.99 -7.64
CA GLU A 175 13.98 -17.27 -7.57
C GLU A 175 13.93 -17.96 -8.94
N GLY A 176 14.52 -19.16 -9.03
CA GLY A 176 14.64 -19.91 -10.28
C GLY A 176 15.75 -19.42 -11.21
N ALA A 177 16.47 -18.35 -10.86
CA ALA A 177 17.62 -17.90 -11.64
C ALA A 177 18.75 -18.95 -11.61
N GLU A 178 18.94 -19.61 -10.46
CA GLU A 178 19.88 -20.71 -10.31
C GLU A 178 19.60 -21.88 -11.26
N THR A 179 18.32 -22.13 -11.60
CA THR A 179 17.94 -23.19 -12.55
C THR A 179 18.28 -22.85 -14.00
N GLU A 180 18.45 -21.57 -14.31
CA GLU A 180 18.89 -21.07 -15.62
C GLU A 180 20.40 -20.77 -15.64
N GLY A 181 21.14 -21.07 -14.57
CA GLY A 181 22.56 -20.73 -14.45
C GLY A 181 22.84 -19.23 -14.40
N LYS A 182 21.84 -18.42 -13.99
CA LYS A 182 21.92 -16.96 -13.89
C LYS A 182 21.80 -16.53 -12.42
N GLU A 183 22.39 -15.39 -12.07
CA GLU A 183 22.16 -14.79 -10.74
C GLU A 183 20.76 -14.17 -10.64
N TRP A 184 20.19 -13.76 -11.78
CA TRP A 184 18.86 -13.16 -11.89
C TRP A 184 18.12 -13.69 -13.11
N ARG A 185 16.81 -13.90 -12.93
CA ARG A 185 15.85 -14.24 -13.97
C ARG A 185 15.05 -12.99 -14.31
N GLU A 186 15.08 -12.58 -15.58
CA GLU A 186 14.28 -11.47 -16.09
C GLU A 186 12.89 -11.99 -16.49
N MET A 187 11.85 -11.42 -15.90
CA MET A 187 10.45 -11.73 -16.23
C MET A 187 9.78 -10.51 -16.84
N TYR A 188 9.11 -10.72 -17.98
CA TYR A 188 8.31 -9.70 -18.64
C TYR A 188 6.91 -9.66 -18.03
N TYR A 189 6.47 -8.47 -17.64
CA TYR A 189 5.12 -8.23 -17.16
C TYR A 189 4.37 -7.29 -18.11
N GLU A 190 3.11 -7.62 -18.38
CA GLU A 190 2.19 -6.83 -19.18
C GLU A 190 0.85 -6.78 -18.45
N SER A 191 0.28 -5.58 -18.35
CA SER A 191 -1.03 -5.35 -17.73
C SER A 191 -2.11 -6.13 -18.48
N GLU A 192 -2.74 -7.09 -17.80
CA GLU A 192 -3.84 -7.89 -18.34
C GLU A 192 -5.09 -7.04 -18.52
N LEU A 193 -5.35 -6.12 -17.57
CA LEU A 193 -6.49 -5.21 -17.62
C LEU A 193 -6.41 -4.28 -18.82
N PHE A 194 -5.21 -3.76 -19.12
CA PHE A 194 -4.97 -2.94 -20.30
C PHE A 194 -5.17 -3.76 -21.57
N SER A 195 -4.67 -4.99 -21.62
CA SER A 195 -4.81 -5.88 -22.77
C SER A 195 -6.28 -6.14 -23.09
N LYS A 196 -7.07 -6.49 -22.06
CA LYS A 196 -8.52 -6.70 -22.15
C LYS A 196 -9.22 -5.46 -22.68
N ARG A 197 -8.85 -4.27 -22.22
CA ARG A 197 -9.45 -3.02 -22.69
C ARG A 197 -9.12 -2.72 -24.15
N LEU A 198 -7.88 -2.91 -24.57
CA LEU A 198 -7.46 -2.73 -25.96
C LEU A 198 -8.17 -3.73 -26.91
N VAL A 199 -8.35 -4.98 -26.47
CA VAL A 199 -9.14 -5.99 -27.20
C VAL A 199 -10.60 -5.57 -27.32
N ALA A 200 -11.22 -5.15 -26.22
CA ALA A 200 -12.62 -4.73 -26.22
C ALA A 200 -12.85 -3.51 -27.13
N HIS A 201 -11.84 -2.66 -27.33
CA HIS A 201 -11.88 -1.55 -28.28
C HIS A 201 -11.64 -1.98 -29.75
N GLY A 202 -11.30 -3.25 -30.00
CA GLY A 202 -11.11 -3.78 -31.34
C GLY A 202 -9.69 -3.62 -31.90
N LEU A 203 -8.69 -3.33 -31.07
CA LEU A 203 -7.30 -3.23 -31.53
C LEU A 203 -6.73 -4.61 -31.87
N SER A 204 -6.17 -4.72 -33.09
CA SER A 204 -5.58 -5.97 -33.58
C SER A 204 -4.38 -6.40 -32.73
N LYS A 205 -4.06 -7.70 -32.76
CA LYS A 205 -2.89 -8.25 -32.05
C LYS A 205 -1.59 -7.54 -32.43
N THR A 206 -1.40 -7.24 -33.72
CA THR A 206 -0.21 -6.52 -34.22
C THR A 206 -0.09 -5.13 -33.61
N VAL A 207 -1.20 -4.38 -33.55
CA VAL A 207 -1.21 -3.03 -32.95
C VAL A 207 -0.94 -3.12 -31.44
N ARG A 208 -1.59 -4.06 -30.74
CA ARG A 208 -1.36 -4.27 -29.30
C ARG A 208 0.09 -4.61 -28.97
N ASN A 209 0.74 -5.48 -29.75
CA ASN A 209 2.15 -5.82 -29.55
C ASN A 209 3.05 -4.57 -29.64
N ARG A 210 2.84 -3.71 -30.66
CA ARG A 210 3.58 -2.45 -30.80
C ARG A 210 3.33 -1.49 -29.64
N ILE A 211 2.08 -1.45 -29.13
CA ILE A 211 1.74 -0.65 -27.95
C ILE A 211 2.54 -1.13 -26.74
N TYR A 212 2.58 -2.43 -26.45
CA TYR A 212 3.31 -2.97 -25.30
C TYR A 212 4.83 -2.78 -25.41
N GLU A 213 5.38 -2.95 -26.61
CA GLU A 213 6.78 -2.67 -26.91
C GLU A 213 7.11 -1.19 -26.62
N TRP A 214 6.31 -0.27 -27.16
CA TRP A 214 6.49 1.16 -26.92
C TRP A 214 6.36 1.51 -25.43
N VAL A 215 5.34 0.99 -24.74
CA VAL A 215 5.11 1.21 -23.30
C VAL A 215 6.36 0.81 -22.51
N ARG A 216 6.95 -0.35 -22.81
CA ARG A 216 8.15 -0.88 -22.15
C ARG A 216 9.39 -0.02 -22.40
N GLU A 217 9.52 0.56 -23.58
CA GLU A 217 10.67 1.42 -23.91
C GLU A 217 10.51 2.86 -23.39
N ASN A 218 9.28 3.27 -23.07
CA ASN A 218 8.91 4.66 -22.76
C ASN A 218 8.35 4.83 -21.35
N GLY A 219 8.92 4.12 -20.38
CA GLY A 219 8.67 4.40 -18.97
C GLY A 219 7.40 3.74 -18.41
N GLY A 220 6.81 2.76 -19.12
CA GLY A 220 5.66 1.99 -18.65
C GLY A 220 4.30 2.67 -18.85
N SER A 221 4.25 3.83 -19.48
CA SER A 221 3.04 4.64 -19.67
C SER A 221 2.44 4.47 -21.06
N CYS A 222 1.13 4.70 -21.24
CA CYS A 222 0.49 4.76 -22.55
C CYS A 222 0.12 6.19 -23.01
N GLN A 223 0.37 7.22 -22.19
CA GLN A 223 -0.22 8.56 -22.40
C GLN A 223 0.16 9.21 -23.75
N LYS A 224 1.38 8.96 -24.24
CA LYS A 224 1.90 9.58 -25.48
C LYS A 224 1.53 8.80 -26.76
N LEU A 225 0.92 7.62 -26.65
CA LEU A 225 0.54 6.80 -27.79
C LEU A 225 -0.79 7.26 -28.40
N LYS A 226 -0.77 7.85 -29.59
CA LYS A 226 -2.01 8.26 -30.28
C LYS A 226 -2.85 7.07 -30.77
N GLU A 227 -2.22 5.91 -30.98
CA GLU A 227 -2.90 4.65 -31.34
C GLU A 227 -3.77 4.12 -30.19
N VAL A 228 -3.51 4.54 -28.94
CA VAL A 228 -4.36 4.22 -27.79
C VAL A 228 -5.45 5.31 -27.70
N PRO A 229 -6.74 4.93 -27.76
CA PRO A 229 -7.86 5.86 -27.61
C PRO A 229 -7.75 6.73 -26.36
N LYS A 230 -8.22 7.98 -26.45
CA LYS A 230 -8.08 8.97 -25.37
C LYS A 230 -8.74 8.50 -24.08
N GLU A 231 -9.93 7.92 -24.16
CA GLU A 231 -10.69 7.39 -23.04
C GLU A 231 -10.00 6.21 -22.35
N ILE A 232 -9.17 5.45 -23.08
CA ILE A 232 -8.35 4.40 -22.48
C ILE A 232 -7.15 5.04 -21.78
N ARG A 233 -6.43 5.96 -22.44
CA ARG A 233 -5.28 6.64 -21.83
C ARG A 233 -5.66 7.38 -20.54
N GLU A 234 -6.81 8.04 -20.53
CA GLU A 234 -7.30 8.74 -19.34
C GLU A 234 -7.48 7.81 -18.14
N VAL A 235 -7.88 6.56 -18.35
CA VAL A 235 -8.09 5.59 -17.26
C VAL A 235 -6.78 4.89 -16.88
N PHE A 236 -6.01 4.46 -17.87
CA PHE A 236 -4.81 3.64 -17.71
C PHE A 236 -3.56 4.50 -17.41
N VAL A 237 -3.63 5.23 -16.29
CA VAL A 237 -2.52 6.00 -15.73
C VAL A 237 -1.67 5.17 -14.80
N VAL A 238 -0.35 5.26 -14.98
CA VAL A 238 0.63 4.63 -14.08
C VAL A 238 1.19 5.64 -13.08
N SER A 239 1.97 5.17 -12.11
CA SER A 239 2.55 6.02 -11.06
C SER A 239 3.26 7.27 -11.60
N SER A 240 4.03 7.15 -12.69
CA SER A 240 4.73 8.30 -13.30
C SER A 240 3.85 9.24 -14.13
N ASP A 241 2.58 8.90 -14.36
CA ASP A 241 1.63 9.79 -15.05
C ASP A 241 0.93 10.74 -14.07
N LEU A 242 1.07 10.51 -12.76
CA LEU A 242 0.42 11.30 -11.72
C LEU A 242 1.33 12.43 -11.26
N THR A 243 0.72 13.57 -10.98
CA THR A 243 1.39 14.65 -10.27
C THR A 243 1.59 14.30 -8.80
N VAL A 244 2.57 14.93 -8.17
CA VAL A 244 2.84 14.80 -6.73
C VAL A 244 1.60 15.17 -5.90
N GLU A 245 0.90 16.23 -6.28
CA GLU A 245 -0.34 16.64 -5.63
C GLU A 245 -1.42 15.55 -5.70
N GLU A 246 -1.59 14.90 -6.85
CA GLU A 246 -2.55 13.79 -7.00
C GLU A 246 -2.21 12.62 -6.09
N HIS A 247 -0.92 12.26 -5.97
CA HIS A 247 -0.47 11.23 -5.02
C HIS A 247 -0.85 11.59 -3.58
N VAL A 248 -0.53 12.82 -3.14
CA VAL A 248 -0.77 13.28 -1.76
C VAL A 248 -2.27 13.35 -1.46
N ARG A 249 -3.07 13.90 -2.37
CA ARG A 249 -4.53 14.01 -2.20
C ARG A 249 -5.20 12.64 -2.16
N MET A 250 -4.75 11.69 -2.98
CA MET A 250 -5.25 10.31 -2.93
C MET A 250 -5.01 9.67 -1.57
N GLN A 251 -3.81 9.85 -1.00
CA GLN A 251 -3.54 9.39 0.36
C GLN A 251 -4.46 10.08 1.38
N ALA A 252 -4.63 11.39 1.26
CA ALA A 252 -5.38 12.20 2.22
C ALA A 252 -6.86 11.82 2.31
N VAL A 253 -7.53 11.63 1.16
CA VAL A 253 -8.95 11.25 1.16
C VAL A 253 -9.21 9.88 1.77
N MET A 254 -8.24 8.96 1.66
CA MET A 254 -8.29 7.65 2.33
C MET A 254 -7.95 7.76 3.82
N GLN A 255 -6.92 8.54 4.17
CA GLN A 255 -6.41 8.67 5.55
C GLN A 255 -7.48 9.18 6.53
N LYS A 256 -8.45 9.97 6.07
CA LYS A 256 -9.58 10.41 6.92
C LYS A 256 -10.41 9.25 7.49
N TRP A 257 -10.42 8.11 6.82
CA TRP A 257 -11.20 6.95 7.21
C TRP A 257 -10.32 5.83 7.79
N VAL A 258 -9.02 6.05 7.93
CA VAL A 258 -8.04 5.09 8.48
C VAL A 258 -7.56 5.57 9.84
N ASP A 259 -7.71 4.76 10.88
CA ASP A 259 -7.34 5.09 12.26
C ASP A 259 -5.86 4.84 12.61
N ASN A 260 -5.20 3.85 11.99
CA ASN A 260 -3.74 3.80 11.93
C ASN A 260 -3.21 4.68 10.78
N SER A 261 -2.22 4.23 10.02
CA SER A 261 -1.60 4.96 8.92
C SER A 261 -1.75 4.24 7.58
N ILE A 262 -1.25 4.86 6.53
CA ILE A 262 -1.25 4.34 5.16
C ILE A 262 0.21 4.26 4.70
N SER A 263 0.62 3.10 4.21
CA SER A 263 1.84 2.93 3.43
C SER A 263 1.50 3.17 1.96
N LYS A 264 1.64 4.43 1.56
CA LYS A 264 1.50 4.89 0.19
C LYS A 264 2.73 5.72 -0.20
N THR A 265 3.23 5.46 -1.41
CA THR A 265 4.39 6.12 -1.99
C THR A 265 3.95 7.32 -2.81
N ILE A 266 4.53 8.48 -2.50
CA ILE A 266 4.49 9.69 -3.31
C ILE A 266 5.70 9.64 -4.23
N ASN A 267 5.46 9.33 -5.51
CA ASN A 267 6.53 9.16 -6.49
C ASN A 267 6.89 10.51 -7.12
N PHE A 268 8.19 10.76 -7.22
CA PHE A 268 8.76 11.95 -7.83
C PHE A 268 9.65 11.55 -9.01
N PRO A 269 9.71 12.38 -10.08
CA PRO A 269 10.69 12.19 -11.14
C PRO A 269 12.11 12.37 -10.61
N SER A 270 13.10 11.85 -11.34
CA SER A 270 14.52 11.97 -10.99
C SER A 270 15.03 13.42 -10.98
N THR A 271 14.30 14.34 -11.60
CA THR A 271 14.61 15.77 -11.64
C THR A 271 14.03 16.54 -10.45
N ALA A 272 13.36 15.87 -9.50
CA ALA A 272 12.71 16.54 -8.38
C ALA A 272 13.73 17.19 -7.44
N THR A 273 13.41 18.40 -7.00
CA THR A 273 14.20 19.20 -6.08
C THR A 273 13.79 18.94 -4.62
N ALA A 274 14.69 19.25 -3.68
CA ALA A 274 14.38 19.18 -2.25
C ALA A 274 13.18 20.07 -1.87
N ASP A 275 13.04 21.24 -2.51
CA ASP A 275 11.93 22.17 -2.27
C ASP A 275 10.58 21.59 -2.73
N GLU A 276 10.54 20.89 -3.86
CA GLU A 276 9.32 20.19 -4.32
C GLU A 276 8.92 19.08 -3.36
N VAL A 277 9.90 18.33 -2.83
CA VAL A 277 9.66 17.31 -1.80
C VAL A 277 9.13 17.96 -0.51
N ALA A 278 9.73 19.07 -0.08
CA ALA A 278 9.28 19.82 1.11
C ALA A 278 7.83 20.32 0.96
N LYS A 279 7.46 20.85 -0.21
CA LYS A 279 6.08 21.27 -0.52
C LYS A 279 5.09 20.10 -0.43
N ALA A 280 5.47 18.90 -0.84
CA ALA A 280 4.60 17.73 -0.70
C ALA A 280 4.37 17.36 0.77
N TYR A 281 5.41 17.43 1.62
CA TYR A 281 5.26 17.23 3.07
C TYR A 281 4.38 18.31 3.71
N GLN A 282 4.52 19.57 3.29
CA GLN A 282 3.66 20.67 3.74
C GLN A 282 2.19 20.40 3.37
N LEU A 283 1.90 20.05 2.12
CA LEU A 283 0.56 19.69 1.68
C LEU A 283 0.01 18.49 2.46
N GLY A 284 0.83 17.46 2.69
CA GLY A 284 0.46 16.29 3.48
C GLY A 284 0.08 16.67 4.92
N TRP A 285 0.86 17.54 5.55
CA TRP A 285 0.58 18.07 6.89
C TRP A 285 -0.71 18.89 6.93
N GLU A 286 -0.92 19.81 5.98
CA GLU A 286 -2.14 20.62 5.87
C GLU A 286 -3.40 19.76 5.72
N LEU A 287 -3.29 18.66 4.97
CA LEU A 287 -4.40 17.71 4.78
C LEU A 287 -4.58 16.75 5.97
N GLY A 288 -3.67 16.78 6.94
CA GLY A 288 -3.72 15.96 8.16
C GLY A 288 -3.33 14.50 7.92
N LEU A 289 -2.32 14.26 7.07
CA LEU A 289 -1.69 12.94 6.95
C LEU A 289 -0.91 12.60 8.22
N LYS A 290 -0.95 11.32 8.62
CA LYS A 290 -0.25 10.82 9.80
C LYS A 290 1.20 10.39 9.51
N GLY A 291 1.48 10.12 8.25
CA GLY A 291 2.79 9.74 7.73
C GLY A 291 2.73 9.75 6.22
N MET A 292 3.89 9.89 5.58
CA MET A 292 4.00 9.92 4.13
C MET A 292 5.35 9.34 3.72
N THR A 293 5.36 8.55 2.65
CA THR A 293 6.59 7.98 2.09
C THR A 293 6.86 8.63 0.74
N VAL A 294 8.03 9.25 0.60
CA VAL A 294 8.47 9.84 -0.66
C VAL A 294 9.49 8.93 -1.32
N TYR A 295 9.37 8.76 -2.63
CA TYR A 295 10.37 8.09 -3.45
C TYR A 295 10.71 8.98 -4.65
N VAL A 296 11.98 9.38 -4.75
CA VAL A 296 12.51 10.10 -5.92
C VAL A 296 13.14 9.08 -6.85
N GLU A 297 12.72 9.05 -8.11
CA GLU A 297 13.26 8.11 -9.10
C GLU A 297 14.78 8.24 -9.22
N GLY A 298 15.50 7.11 -9.18
CA GLY A 298 16.97 7.10 -9.23
C GLY A 298 17.68 7.37 -7.90
N SER A 299 16.96 7.61 -6.80
CA SER A 299 17.53 7.80 -5.44
C SER A 299 18.06 6.52 -4.78
N ARG A 300 17.81 5.34 -5.36
CA ARG A 300 18.30 4.05 -4.87
C ARG A 300 19.17 3.37 -5.92
N GLU A 301 20.26 2.77 -5.48
CA GLU A 301 21.20 2.04 -6.35
C GLU A 301 20.59 0.73 -6.88
N GLN A 302 19.72 0.06 -6.11
CA GLN A 302 19.03 -1.17 -6.50
C GLN A 302 17.52 -0.99 -6.44
N VAL A 303 16.82 -1.38 -7.52
CA VAL A 303 15.35 -1.36 -7.63
C VAL A 303 14.83 -2.68 -8.18
N VAL A 304 13.77 -3.20 -7.55
CA VAL A 304 13.13 -4.49 -7.93
C VAL A 304 12.32 -4.36 -9.23
N LEU A 305 11.80 -3.17 -9.52
CA LEU A 305 10.97 -2.88 -10.70
C LEU A 305 11.68 -1.85 -11.58
N GLN A 306 11.84 -2.15 -12.86
CA GLN A 306 12.50 -1.27 -13.82
C GLN A 306 11.60 -0.97 -15.01
N LYS A 307 11.50 0.31 -15.39
CA LYS A 307 10.64 0.79 -16.48
C LYS A 307 11.28 0.68 -17.87
N LYS A 308 12.57 0.33 -17.97
CA LYS A 308 13.28 0.06 -19.23
C LYS A 308 14.06 -1.24 -19.09
N ALA A 309 14.03 -2.06 -20.13
CA ALA A 309 15.02 -3.13 -20.30
C ALA A 309 16.35 -2.46 -20.72
N GLY A 310 17.34 -2.47 -19.85
CA GLY A 310 18.71 -2.09 -20.17
C GLY A 310 19.64 -3.24 -19.81
N PRO A 311 20.80 -3.40 -20.46
CA PRO A 311 21.83 -4.28 -19.94
C PRO A 311 22.21 -3.75 -18.56
N TYR A 312 21.93 -4.53 -17.52
CA TYR A 312 22.43 -4.23 -16.18
C TYR A 312 23.95 -4.33 -16.28
N GLU A 313 24.65 -3.21 -16.17
CA GLU A 313 26.08 -3.25 -15.85
C GLU A 313 26.20 -4.00 -14.54
N THR A 314 26.67 -5.24 -14.60
CA THR A 314 27.30 -5.91 -13.46
C THR A 314 28.48 -5.04 -13.05
N ARG A 315 28.22 -4.01 -12.24
CA ARG A 315 29.28 -3.50 -11.38
C ARG A 315 29.63 -4.67 -10.49
N GLU A 316 30.82 -5.22 -10.72
CA GLU A 316 31.50 -6.09 -9.77
C GLU A 316 31.17 -5.58 -8.38
N GLN A 317 30.57 -6.43 -7.56
CA GLN A 317 30.38 -6.11 -6.17
C GLN A 317 31.76 -5.75 -5.62
N LYS A 318 32.05 -4.46 -5.43
CA LYS A 318 32.90 -4.09 -4.31
C LYS A 318 32.09 -4.44 -3.08
N GLN A 319 32.07 -5.73 -2.73
CA GLN A 319 31.84 -6.14 -1.37
C GLN A 319 32.84 -5.31 -0.57
N VAL A 320 32.35 -4.30 0.14
CA VAL A 320 33.13 -3.67 1.19
C VAL A 320 33.18 -4.72 2.30
N THR A 321 34.03 -5.73 2.12
CA THR A 321 34.44 -6.62 3.18
C THR A 321 35.15 -5.74 4.18
N SER A 322 34.59 -5.58 5.38
CA SER A 322 35.38 -5.02 6.47
C SER A 322 36.53 -5.99 6.74
N GLU A 323 37.74 -5.48 7.01
CA GLU A 323 38.86 -6.31 7.49
C GLU A 323 38.55 -6.97 8.85
N GLU A 324 37.51 -6.51 9.56
CA GLU A 324 37.03 -7.13 10.79
C GLU A 324 36.37 -8.49 10.54
N LEU A 325 36.94 -9.53 11.15
CA LEU A 325 36.36 -10.86 11.24
C LEU A 325 35.41 -10.93 12.43
N CYS A 326 34.33 -11.70 12.28
CA CYS A 326 33.39 -11.97 13.36
C CYS A 326 34.11 -12.69 14.52
N PRO A 327 34.02 -12.18 15.76
CA PRO A 327 34.67 -12.82 16.92
C PRO A 327 34.08 -14.19 17.27
N GLU A 328 32.84 -14.46 16.84
CA GLU A 328 32.15 -15.73 17.13
C GLU A 328 32.49 -16.84 16.14
N CYS A 329 32.72 -16.52 14.86
CA CYS A 329 32.83 -17.55 13.81
C CYS A 329 33.89 -17.27 12.74
N GLY A 330 34.64 -16.17 12.84
CA GLY A 330 35.71 -15.83 11.89
C GLY A 330 35.23 -15.45 10.49
N THR A 331 33.92 -15.30 10.27
CA THR A 331 33.38 -14.85 8.98
C THR A 331 33.60 -13.34 8.83
N PRO A 332 34.01 -12.83 7.65
CA PRO A 332 34.12 -11.40 7.41
C PRO A 332 32.81 -10.66 7.70
N MET A 333 32.89 -9.60 8.50
CA MET A 333 31.74 -8.79 8.88
C MET A 333 31.30 -7.89 7.71
N ARG A 334 30.02 -7.49 7.70
CA ARG A 334 29.41 -6.54 6.75
C ARG A 334 29.04 -5.27 7.48
N LYS A 335 29.37 -4.10 6.92
CA LYS A 335 29.00 -2.82 7.52
C LYS A 335 27.75 -2.27 6.83
N GLU A 336 26.63 -2.24 7.54
CA GLU A 336 25.36 -1.71 7.07
C GLU A 336 24.78 -0.76 8.14
N GLU A 337 24.30 0.41 7.72
CA GLU A 337 23.60 1.38 8.60
C GLU A 337 24.35 1.77 9.90
N GLY A 338 25.69 1.82 9.87
CA GLY A 338 26.51 2.17 11.04
C GLY A 338 26.83 1.01 11.99
N CYS A 339 26.41 -0.21 11.64
CA CYS A 339 26.68 -1.43 12.40
C CYS A 339 27.45 -2.46 11.56
N SER A 340 28.41 -3.13 12.18
CA SER A 340 29.07 -4.32 11.63
C SER A 340 28.23 -5.55 12.00
N THR A 341 27.78 -6.33 11.02
CA THR A 341 26.96 -7.55 11.20
C THR A 341 27.62 -8.77 10.54
N CYS A 342 27.53 -9.92 11.20
CA CYS A 342 28.03 -11.19 10.69
C CYS A 342 26.93 -11.90 9.88
N PRO A 343 27.15 -12.20 8.60
CA PRO A 343 26.14 -12.89 7.79
C PRO A 343 25.98 -14.38 8.15
N ALA A 344 26.93 -14.99 8.85
CA ALA A 344 26.91 -16.42 9.17
C ALA A 344 26.23 -16.73 10.51
N CYS A 345 26.47 -15.91 11.54
CA CYS A 345 25.96 -16.16 12.90
C CYS A 345 25.13 -15.01 13.48
N ALA A 346 24.87 -13.96 12.69
CA ALA A 346 24.11 -12.77 13.08
C ALA A 346 24.71 -11.94 14.24
N TYR A 347 25.98 -12.18 14.63
CA TYR A 347 26.70 -11.30 15.55
C TYR A 347 26.73 -9.86 15.03
N SER A 348 26.42 -8.88 15.86
CA SER A 348 26.38 -7.46 15.46
C SER A 348 27.09 -6.56 16.47
N LYS A 349 27.85 -5.59 15.98
CA LYS A 349 28.53 -4.55 16.76
C LYS A 349 28.31 -3.19 16.07
N CYS A 350 27.67 -2.26 16.75
CA CYS A 350 27.49 -0.89 16.25
C CYS A 350 28.59 0.03 16.79
N ASP A 351 29.03 1.00 15.99
CA ASP A 351 29.94 2.04 16.46
C ASP A 351 29.20 2.89 17.51
N LYS A 352 29.87 3.22 18.63
CA LYS A 352 29.29 3.98 19.75
C LYS A 352 29.05 5.44 19.40
#